data_AF-A0A822BWY0-F1
#
_entry.id   AF-A0A822BWY0-F1
#
_cell.length_a   1.000
_cell.length_b   1.000
_cell.length_c   1.000
_cell.angle_alpha   90.00
_cell.angle_beta   90.00
_cell.angle_gamma   90.00
#
_symmetry.space_group_name_H-M   'P 1'
#
loop_
_entity.id
_entity.type
_entity.pdbx_description
1 polymer ?
#
loop_
_entity_poly.entity_id
_entity_poly.type
_entity_poly.pdbx_seq_one_letter_code
_entity_poly.pdbx_strand_id
1 'polypeptide(L)'
;MLTKFSQFFDDTPIFRIPGRRFSVDIYYRKAPEADYIDTAVVTVLQIHVTQSLCDILVFLTDQEDIETAHEMLLERTKRLEKKIKELIILPIYSTLPSDMQVYRYKDE
;
A
#
# COMPACT_ATOMS: atom_id res chain seq x y z
N MET A 1 0.59 3.28 -24.98
CA MET A 1 -0.64 3.96 -24.53
C MET A 1 -0.71 5.39 -25.06
N LEU A 2 0.23 6.28 -24.71
CA LEU A 2 0.24 7.67 -25.19
C LEU A 2 0.21 7.82 -26.73
N THR A 3 0.94 6.98 -27.47
CA THR A 3 0.91 6.98 -28.95
C THR A 3 -0.46 6.62 -29.52
N LYS A 4 -1.16 5.64 -28.91
CA LYS A 4 -2.52 5.28 -29.30
C LYS A 4 -3.52 6.41 -29.00
N PHE A 5 -3.28 7.14 -27.91
CA PHE A 5 -4.08 8.29 -27.50
C PHE A 5 -3.91 9.47 -28.46
N SER A 6 -2.67 9.80 -28.81
CA SER A 6 -2.35 10.84 -29.79
C SER A 6 -2.98 10.54 -31.16
N GLN A 7 -2.85 9.31 -31.66
CA GLN A 7 -3.47 8.87 -32.92
C GLN A 7 -5.01 8.93 -32.91
N PHE A 8 -5.64 8.67 -31.76
CA PHE A 8 -7.09 8.80 -31.62
C PHE A 8 -7.56 10.26 -31.68
N PHE A 9 -6.73 11.20 -31.20
CA PHE A 9 -6.98 12.63 -31.22
C PHE A 9 -6.15 13.33 -32.32
N ASP A 10 -6.20 12.82 -33.55
CA ASP A 10 -5.60 13.46 -34.74
C ASP A 10 -4.13 13.86 -34.57
N ASP A 11 -3.31 12.93 -34.07
CA ASP A 11 -1.88 13.12 -33.83
C ASP A 11 -1.56 14.32 -32.91
N THR A 12 -2.44 14.60 -31.95
CA THR A 12 -2.24 15.68 -30.96
C THR A 12 -0.88 15.55 -30.26
N PRO A 13 -0.15 16.66 -30.02
CA PRO A 13 1.17 16.65 -29.39
C PRO A 13 1.20 15.95 -28.02
N ILE A 14 2.22 15.12 -27.81
CA ILE A 14 2.45 14.45 -26.52
C ILE A 14 3.48 15.24 -25.72
N PHE A 15 3.06 15.81 -24.59
CA PHE A 15 3.98 16.40 -23.62
C PHE A 15 4.34 15.38 -22.52
N ARG A 16 5.63 15.18 -22.27
CA ARG A 16 6.14 14.26 -21.25
C ARG A 16 6.85 15.02 -20.15
N ILE A 17 6.34 14.93 -18.93
CA ILE A 17 7.02 15.44 -17.75
C ILE A 17 8.04 14.38 -17.31
N PRO A 18 9.35 14.68 -17.30
CA PRO A 18 10.35 13.73 -16.83
C PRO A 18 10.13 13.47 -15.34
N GLY A 19 9.76 12.24 -15.00
CA GLY A 19 9.61 11.81 -13.61
C GLY A 19 10.97 11.62 -12.94
N ARG A 20 11.05 11.91 -11.64
CA ARG A 20 12.15 11.43 -10.79
C ARG A 20 11.75 10.05 -10.28
N ARG A 21 12.38 9.00 -10.79
CA ARG A 21 12.24 7.64 -10.25
C ARG A 21 13.46 7.35 -9.41
N PHE A 22 13.23 6.99 -8.15
CA PHE A 22 14.26 6.38 -7.32
C PHE A 22 14.37 4.89 -7.69
N SER A 23 15.54 4.29 -7.43
CA SER A 23 15.69 2.84 -7.61
C SER A 23 14.76 2.12 -6.65
N VAL A 24 14.01 1.14 -7.13
CA VAL A 24 13.12 0.31 -6.32
C VAL A 24 13.55 -1.13 -6.48
N ASP A 25 13.90 -1.76 -5.36
CA ASP A 25 14.20 -3.19 -5.32
C ASP A 25 12.90 -3.99 -5.32
N ILE A 26 12.81 -5.00 -6.17
CA ILE A 26 11.61 -5.82 -6.34
C ILE A 26 11.87 -7.22 -5.81
N TYR A 27 11.03 -7.66 -4.89
CA TYR A 27 11.07 -8.98 -4.29
C TYR A 27 9.85 -9.79 -4.70
N TYR A 28 10.08 -11.04 -5.12
CA TYR A 28 9.03 -11.97 -5.51
C TYR A 28 9.02 -13.18 -4.56
N ARG A 29 7.82 -13.70 -4.28
CA ARG A 29 7.68 -15.00 -3.61
C ARG A 29 8.12 -16.11 -4.56
N LYS A 30 8.73 -17.17 -4.01
CA LYS A 30 9.21 -18.32 -4.80
C LYS A 30 8.07 -19.19 -5.33
N ALA A 31 6.91 -19.14 -4.68
CA ALA A 31 5.72 -19.91 -4.99
C ALA A 31 4.47 -19.07 -4.69
N PRO A 32 3.32 -19.37 -5.33
CA PRO A 32 2.05 -18.76 -4.97
C PRO A 32 1.65 -19.14 -3.53
N GLU A 33 1.11 -18.18 -2.80
CA GLU A 33 0.61 -18.38 -1.44
C GLU A 33 -0.90 -18.61 -1.48
N ALA A 34 -1.38 -19.53 -0.64
CA ALA A 34 -2.80 -19.86 -0.57
C ALA A 34 -3.63 -18.73 0.09
N ASP A 35 -3.03 -18.00 1.01
CA ASP A 35 -3.63 -16.87 1.71
C ASP A 35 -2.74 -15.63 1.53
N TYR A 36 -3.09 -14.80 0.53
CA TYR A 36 -2.34 -13.59 0.24
C TYR A 36 -2.54 -12.50 1.30
N ILE A 37 -3.65 -12.52 2.05
CA ILE A 37 -3.94 -11.54 3.09
C ILE A 37 -3.01 -11.79 4.28
N ASP A 38 -2.93 -13.04 4.77
CA ASP A 38 -1.99 -13.40 5.83
C ASP A 38 -0.55 -13.12 5.41
N THR A 39 -0.19 -13.49 4.16
CA THR A 39 1.14 -13.22 3.60
C THR A 39 1.47 -11.73 3.62
N ALA A 40 0.52 -10.88 3.22
CA ALA A 40 0.67 -9.43 3.24
C ALA A 40 0.87 -8.93 4.67
N VAL A 41 0.03 -9.34 5.62
CA VAL A 41 0.12 -8.96 7.04
C VAL A 41 1.48 -9.35 7.63
N VAL A 42 1.95 -10.58 7.40
CA VAL A 42 3.26 -11.06 7.85
C VAL A 42 4.38 -10.21 7.24
N THR A 43 4.28 -9.88 5.95
CA THR A 43 5.27 -9.07 5.25
C THR A 43 5.33 -7.64 5.81
N VAL A 44 4.19 -7.01 6.09
CA VAL A 44 4.13 -5.68 6.73
C VAL A 44 4.84 -5.69 8.08
N LEU A 45 4.52 -6.67 8.94
CA LEU A 45 5.14 -6.78 10.26
C LEU A 45 6.65 -7.05 10.16
N GLN A 46 7.08 -7.87 9.20
CA GLN A 46 8.49 -8.11 8.95
C GLN A 46 9.21 -6.83 8.52
N ILE A 47 8.64 -6.04 7.60
CA ILE A 47 9.21 -4.77 7.16
C ILE A 47 9.30 -3.81 8.34
N HIS A 48 8.22 -3.62 9.10
CA HIS A 48 8.16 -2.73 10.26
C HIS A 48 9.22 -3.03 11.32
N VAL A 49 9.53 -4.31 11.54
CA VAL A 49 10.52 -4.73 12.54
C VAL A 49 11.96 -4.68 12.02
N THR A 50 12.18 -4.95 10.74
CA THR A 50 13.54 -5.14 10.18
C THR A 50 14.10 -3.91 9.46
N GLN A 51 13.25 -3.05 8.94
CA GLN A 51 13.66 -1.86 8.19
C GLN A 51 13.74 -0.63 9.10
N SER A 52 14.40 0.42 8.60
CA SER A 52 14.35 1.75 9.23
C SER A 52 12.91 2.31 9.23
N LEU A 53 12.68 3.36 10.02
CA LEU A 53 11.38 4.05 10.04
C LEU A 53 10.98 4.50 8.63
N CYS A 54 9.88 3.96 8.13
CA CYS A 54 9.28 4.30 6.84
C CYS A 54 7.79 3.92 6.82
N ASP A 55 7.04 4.51 5.90
CA ASP A 55 5.66 4.13 5.64
C ASP A 55 5.57 2.88 4.76
N ILE A 56 4.47 2.13 4.93
CA ILE A 56 4.20 0.90 4.19
C ILE A 56 2.87 1.05 3.46
N LEU A 57 2.89 0.96 2.13
CA LEU A 57 1.69 0.96 1.30
C LEU A 57 1.39 -0.47 0.83
N VAL A 58 0.20 -0.98 1.17
CA VAL A 58 -0.29 -2.30 0.76
C VAL A 58 -1.47 -2.15 -0.18
N PHE A 59 -1.45 -2.87 -1.30
CA PHE A 59 -2.57 -2.94 -2.24
C PHE A 59 -3.33 -4.24 -2.01
N LEU A 60 -4.64 -4.13 -1.78
CA LEU A 60 -5.57 -5.25 -1.62
C LEU A 60 -6.76 -5.05 -2.58
N THR A 61 -7.45 -6.14 -2.89
CA THR A 61 -8.39 -6.21 -4.00
C THR A 61 -9.73 -5.55 -3.72
N ASP A 62 -10.29 -5.75 -2.53
CA ASP A 62 -11.58 -5.19 -2.15
C ASP A 62 -11.61 -4.68 -0.71
N GLN A 63 -12.76 -4.14 -0.30
CA GLN A 63 -12.96 -3.60 1.03
C GLN A 63 -12.90 -4.69 2.12
N GLU A 64 -13.40 -5.90 1.85
CA GLU A 64 -13.43 -6.99 2.82
C GLU A 64 -12.01 -7.46 3.15
N ASP A 65 -11.16 -7.59 2.14
CA ASP A 65 -9.74 -7.88 2.29
C ASP A 65 -9.02 -6.81 3.12
N ILE A 66 -9.33 -5.53 2.87
CA ILE A 66 -8.71 -4.41 3.59
C ILE A 66 -9.08 -4.43 5.07
N GLU A 67 -10.35 -4.62 5.40
CA GLU A 67 -10.81 -4.70 6.79
C GLU A 67 -10.22 -5.93 7.49
N THR A 68 -10.18 -7.08 6.80
CA THR A 68 -9.57 -8.32 7.32
C THR A 68 -8.08 -8.11 7.65
N ALA A 69 -7.32 -7.51 6.73
CA ALA A 69 -5.91 -7.21 6.96
C ALA A 69 -5.71 -6.21 8.10
N HIS A 70 -6.56 -5.19 8.19
CA HIS A 70 -6.53 -4.18 9.25
C HIS A 70 -6.75 -4.81 10.64
N GLU A 71 -7.77 -5.67 10.79
CA GLU A 71 -8.03 -6.38 12.04
C GLU A 71 -6.87 -7.31 12.43
N MET A 72 -6.33 -8.07 11.48
CA MET A 72 -5.19 -8.96 11.71
C MET A 72 -3.93 -8.18 12.13
N LEU A 73 -3.67 -7.02 11.52
CA LEU A 73 -2.54 -6.17 11.90
C LEU A 73 -2.72 -5.59 13.30
N LEU A 74 -3.92 -5.11 13.66
CA LEU A 74 -4.21 -4.61 15.00
C LEU A 74 -4.02 -5.70 16.06
N GLU A 75 -4.55 -6.91 15.83
CA GLU A 75 -4.41 -8.03 16.76
C GLU A 75 -2.94 -8.42 16.97
N ARG A 76 -2.19 -8.57 15.87
CA ARG A 76 -0.77 -8.97 15.93
C ARG A 76 0.11 -7.89 16.55
N THR A 77 -0.16 -6.62 16.26
CA THR A 77 0.58 -5.48 16.84
C THR A 77 0.33 -5.40 18.35
N LYS A 78 -0.92 -5.57 18.80
CA LYS A 78 -1.26 -5.64 20.23
C LYS A 78 -0.48 -6.71 20.98
N ARG A 79 -0.36 -7.91 20.38
CA ARG A 79 0.42 -9.03 20.96
C ARG A 79 1.92 -8.74 21.04
N LEU A 80 2.42 -7.83 20.21
CA LEU A 80 3.83 -7.45 20.13
C LEU A 80 4.16 -6.14 20.86
N GLU A 81 3.19 -5.41 21.41
CA GLU A 81 3.28 -4.03 21.96
C GLU A 81 4.58 -3.70 22.73
N LYS A 82 5.15 -4.63 23.49
CA LYS A 82 6.37 -4.39 24.27
C LYS A 82 7.68 -4.61 23.50
N LYS A 83 7.62 -5.04 22.24
CA LYS A 83 8.76 -5.50 21.43
C LYS A 83 8.95 -4.71 20.13
N ILE A 84 7.96 -3.93 19.70
CA ILE A 84 7.99 -3.21 18.42
C ILE A 84 7.61 -1.74 18.63
N LYS A 85 8.00 -0.89 17.68
CA LYS A 85 7.56 0.51 17.65
C LYS A 85 6.07 0.58 17.32
N GLU A 86 5.43 1.68 17.70
CA GLU A 86 4.04 1.95 17.35
C GLU A 86 3.85 1.88 15.82
N LEU A 87 2.79 1.19 15.40
CA LEU A 87 2.39 1.03 14.01
C LEU A 87 0.99 1.61 13.86
N ILE A 88 0.88 2.71 13.12
CA ILE A 88 -0.40 3.34 12.80
C ILE A 88 -0.92 2.70 11.51
N ILE A 89 -2.11 2.10 11.58
CA ILE A 89 -2.69 1.34 10.46
C ILE A 89 -3.89 2.11 9.90
N LEU A 90 -3.85 2.41 8.60
CA LEU A 90 -4.83 3.26 7.94
C LEU A 90 -5.45 2.56 6.71
N PRO A 91 -6.63 1.90 6.83
CA PRO A 91 -7.35 1.31 5.70
C PRO A 91 -8.01 2.34 4.76
N ILE A 92 -7.79 2.29 3.45
CA ILE A 92 -8.36 3.26 2.48
C ILE A 92 -9.08 2.51 1.36
N TYR A 93 -10.35 2.85 1.12
CA TYR A 93 -11.18 2.31 0.03
C TYR A 93 -12.26 3.31 -0.39
N SER A 94 -12.88 3.10 -1.55
CA SER A 94 -13.73 4.08 -2.26
C SER A 94 -15.00 4.50 -1.51
N THR A 95 -15.56 3.64 -0.67
CA THR A 95 -16.77 3.90 0.12
C THR A 95 -16.50 4.68 1.41
N LEU A 96 -15.23 4.97 1.74
CA LEU A 96 -14.88 5.69 2.96
C LEU A 96 -15.33 7.17 2.85
N PRO A 97 -16.03 7.73 3.85
CA PRO A 97 -16.43 9.13 3.84
C PRO A 97 -15.23 10.07 3.65
N SER A 98 -15.40 11.13 2.85
CA SER A 98 -14.34 12.08 2.52
C SER A 98 -13.64 12.67 3.75
N ASP A 99 -14.39 12.89 4.83
CA ASP A 99 -13.86 13.43 6.09
C ASP A 99 -12.84 12.49 6.76
N MET A 100 -13.01 11.17 6.60
CA MET A 100 -12.07 10.15 7.10
C MET A 100 -10.88 9.93 6.16
N GLN A 101 -10.98 10.31 4.89
CA GLN A 101 -9.85 10.27 3.95
C GLN A 101 -8.87 11.44 4.19
N VAL A 102 -9.39 12.63 4.50
CA VAL A 102 -8.58 13.86 4.68
C VAL A 102 -7.78 13.84 5.98
N TYR A 103 -8.31 13.25 7.06
CA TYR A 103 -7.57 13.16 8.33
C TYR A 103 -6.28 12.34 8.22
N ARG A 104 -6.22 11.40 7.28
CA ARG A 104 -5.10 10.44 7.14
C ARG A 104 -3.85 11.04 6.50
N TYR A 105 -3.98 12.19 5.85
CA TYR A 105 -2.86 12.95 5.31
C TYR A 105 -2.37 14.06 6.25
N LYS A 106 -3.06 14.30 7.38
CA LYS A 106 -2.82 15.48 8.23
C LYS A 106 -1.90 15.24 9.44
N ASP A 107 -1.47 14.00 9.68
CA ASP A 107 -0.53 13.64 10.74
C ASP A 107 0.93 13.52 10.23
N GLU A 108 1.27 14.23 9.14
CA GLU A 108 2.66 14.52 8.71
C GLU A 108 3.17 15.87 9.27
#